data_AF-A0A2S9H2V8-F1
#
_entry.id   AF-A0A2S9H2V8-F1
#
_cell.length_a   1.000
_cell.length_b   1.000
_cell.length_c   1.000
_cell.angle_alpha   90.00
_cell.angle_beta   90.00
_cell.angle_gamma   90.00
#
_symmetry.space_group_name_H-M   'P 1'
#
loop_
_entity.id
_entity.type
_entity.pdbx_description
1 polymer ?
#
loop_
_entity_poly.entity_id
_entity_poly.type
_entity_poly.pdbx_seq_one_letter_code
_entity_poly.pdbx_strand_id
1 'polypeptide(L)'
;MGKTATLTVQQWGNSLAVRIPAALARKVNFVVGQPVEISTDDFGVVVHRKGSPKLTLEQRLAAFDPEKHGGEVIISSRVGAEVF
;
A
#
# COMPACT_ATOMS: atom_id res chain seq x y z
N MET A 1 -6.70 -22.67 3.76
CA MET A 1 -5.47 -23.23 3.16
C MET A 1 -4.68 -22.12 2.46
N GLY A 2 -3.41 -21.91 2.81
CA GLY A 2 -2.52 -21.03 2.03
C GLY A 2 -2.29 -21.63 0.64
N LYS A 3 -2.31 -20.80 -0.42
CA LYS A 3 -1.86 -21.25 -1.74
C LYS A 3 -0.34 -21.16 -1.73
N THR A 4 0.33 -22.30 -1.87
CA THR A 4 1.78 -22.39 -1.99
C THR A 4 2.13 -22.64 -3.46
N ALA A 5 3.21 -22.03 -3.95
CA ALA A 5 3.75 -22.29 -5.28
C ALA A 5 5.25 -22.58 -5.14
N THR A 6 5.71 -23.68 -5.72
CA THR A 6 7.14 -24.02 -5.77
C THR A 6 7.75 -23.37 -7.01
N LEU A 7 8.77 -22.55 -6.80
CA LEU A 7 9.42 -21.78 -7.85
C LEU A 7 10.94 -21.79 -7.64
N THR A 8 11.68 -21.70 -8.74
CA THR A 8 13.14 -21.59 -8.70
C THR A 8 13.55 -20.12 -8.62
N VAL A 9 14.50 -19.81 -7.74
CA VAL A 9 15.12 -18.48 -7.67
C VAL A 9 15.81 -18.18 -9.00
N GLN A 10 15.70 -16.94 -9.47
CA GLN A 10 16.27 -16.48 -10.74
C GLN A 10 17.24 -15.32 -10.49
N GLN A 11 18.15 -15.05 -11.43
CA GLN A 11 18.97 -13.86 -11.41
C GLN A 11 18.24 -12.68 -12.07
N TRP A 12 18.23 -11.53 -11.41
CA TRP A 12 17.78 -10.25 -11.96
C TRP A 12 18.84 -9.19 -11.71
N GLY A 13 19.62 -8.87 -12.76
CA GLY A 13 20.79 -8.02 -12.64
C GLY A 13 21.82 -8.63 -11.68
N ASN A 14 22.19 -7.86 -10.65
CA ASN A 14 23.16 -8.26 -9.62
C ASN A 14 22.50 -8.94 -8.40
N SER A 15 21.21 -9.29 -8.48
CA SER A 15 20.45 -9.80 -7.35
C SER A 15 19.63 -11.04 -7.71
N LEU A 16 19.13 -11.72 -6.69
CA LEU A 16 18.23 -12.86 -6.83
C LEU A 16 16.77 -12.39 -6.79
N ALA A 17 15.92 -13.05 -7.57
CA ALA A 17 14.50 -12.74 -7.68
C ALA A 17 13.66 -14.01 -7.67
N VAL A 18 12.49 -13.93 -7.02
CA VAL A 18 11.45 -14.96 -7.07
C VAL A 18 10.20 -14.34 -7.68
N ARG A 19 9.62 -15.01 -8.69
CA ARG A 19 8.36 -14.56 -9.29
C ARG A 19 7.22 -14.77 -8.30
N ILE A 20 6.35 -13.77 -8.13
CA ILE A 20 5.15 -13.94 -7.31
C ILE A 20 3.96 -14.16 -8.25
N PRO A 21 3.35 -15.36 -8.28
CA PRO A 21 2.21 -15.63 -9.14
C PRO A 21 1.04 -14.67 -8.85
N ALA A 22 0.30 -14.28 -9.89
CA ALA A 22 -0.77 -13.29 -9.79
C ALA A 22 -1.81 -13.62 -8.70
N ALA A 23 -2.13 -14.90 -8.51
CA ALA A 23 -3.06 -15.35 -7.48
C ALA A 23 -2.56 -15.06 -6.05
N LEU A 24 -1.25 -15.21 -5.80
CA LEU A 24 -0.65 -14.89 -4.50
C LEU A 24 -0.55 -13.37 -4.34
N ALA A 25 -0.05 -12.67 -5.36
CA ALA A 25 0.09 -11.21 -5.36
C ALA A 25 -1.24 -10.51 -5.03
N ARG A 26 -2.35 -10.94 -5.63
CA ARG A 26 -3.69 -10.40 -5.33
C ARG A 26 -4.12 -10.66 -3.89
N LYS A 27 -3.87 -11.87 -3.36
CA LYS A 27 -4.25 -12.23 -1.98
C LYS A 27 -3.55 -11.35 -0.95
N VAL A 28 -2.28 -11.03 -1.18
CA VAL A 28 -1.51 -10.13 -0.32
C VAL A 28 -1.55 -8.68 -0.81
N ASN A 29 -2.42 -8.32 -1.76
CA ASN A 29 -2.48 -7.03 -2.47
C ASN A 29 -1.11 -6.40 -2.70
N PHE A 30 -0.22 -7.14 -3.36
CA PHE A 30 1.02 -6.61 -3.91
C PHE A 30 0.71 -5.92 -5.23
N VAL A 31 1.10 -4.67 -5.36
CA VAL A 31 1.01 -3.89 -6.60
C VAL A 31 2.41 -3.50 -7.09
N VAL A 32 2.55 -3.34 -8.40
CA VAL A 32 3.81 -2.92 -9.02
C VAL A 32 4.21 -1.54 -8.50
N GLY A 33 5.48 -1.37 -8.16
CA GLY A 33 6.01 -0.11 -7.64
C GLY A 33 5.72 0.17 -6.16
N GLN A 34 5.03 -0.74 -5.45
CA GLN A 34 4.86 -0.58 -4.01
C GLN A 34 6.20 -0.78 -3.27
N PRO A 35 6.46 -0.01 -2.22
CA PRO A 35 7.58 -0.31 -1.34
C PRO A 35 7.28 -1.58 -0.52
N VAL A 36 8.31 -2.41 -0.35
CA VAL A 36 8.28 -3.63 0.46
C VAL A 36 9.47 -3.63 1.41
N GLU A 37 9.30 -4.30 2.54
CA GLU A 37 10.37 -4.59 3.48
C GLU A 37 10.70 -6.08 3.39
N ILE A 38 12.00 -6.39 3.40
CA ILE A 38 12.51 -7.75 3.34
C ILE A 38 13.29 -7.99 4.63
N SER A 39 12.89 -9.02 5.38
CA SER A 39 13.56 -9.45 6.61
C SER A 39 13.91 -10.93 6.52
N THR A 40 14.86 -11.36 7.34
CA THR A 40 15.25 -12.77 7.49
C THR A 40 14.77 -13.29 8.84
N ASP A 41 14.19 -14.48 8.85
CA ASP A 41 13.89 -15.25 10.06
C ASP A 41 14.60 -16.61 10.03
N ASP A 42 14.38 -17.46 11.03
CA ASP A 42 15.01 -18.78 11.16
C ASP A 42 14.67 -19.75 9.99
N PHE A 43 13.60 -19.49 9.26
CA PHE A 43 13.06 -20.34 8.20
C PHE A 43 13.24 -19.76 6.79
N GLY A 44 13.69 -18.51 6.67
CA GLY A 44 14.09 -17.91 5.40
C GLY A 44 13.85 -16.41 5.31
N VAL A 45 13.35 -15.99 4.15
CA VAL A 45 13.13 -14.58 3.81
C VAL A 45 11.64 -14.28 3.84
N VAL A 46 11.25 -13.27 4.61
CA VAL A 46 9.88 -12.77 4.67
C VAL A 46 9.80 -11.41 4.00
N VAL A 47 8.80 -11.25 3.13
CA VAL A 47 8.56 -9.99 2.42
C VAL A 47 7.24 -9.40 2.89
N HIS A 48 7.33 -8.26 3.56
CA HIS A 48 6.18 -7.50 4.03
C HIS A 48 5.92 -6.29 3.13
N ARG A 49 4.65 -5.93 2.95
CA ARG A 49 4.29 -4.65 2.32
C ARG A 49 4.72 -3.54 3.24
N LYS A 50 5.48 -2.58 2.72
CA LYS A 50 5.74 -1.33 3.41
C LYS A 50 4.58 -0.39 3.12
N GLY A 51 3.41 -0.67 3.70
CA GLY A 51 2.33 0.30 3.69
C GLY A 51 2.68 1.47 4.60
N SER A 52 2.29 2.70 4.24
CA SER A 52 2.04 3.69 5.28
C SER A 52 1.15 3.00 6.31
N PRO A 53 1.49 3.00 7.61
CA PRO A 53 0.62 2.40 8.61
C PRO A 53 -0.79 2.93 8.34
N LYS A 54 -1.78 2.03 8.21
CA LYS A 54 -3.16 2.47 8.30
C LYS A 54 -3.28 3.01 9.71
N LEU A 55 -3.05 4.32 9.85
CA LEU A 55 -3.16 5.00 11.12
C LEU A 55 -4.52 4.58 11.68
N THR A 56 -4.51 4.08 12.92
CA THR A 56 -5.75 3.82 13.64
C THR A 56 -6.56 5.12 13.70
N LEU A 57 -7.86 5.03 13.99
CA LEU A 57 -8.67 6.24 14.15
C LEU A 57 -8.00 7.21 15.14
N GLU A 58 -7.48 6.68 16.24
CA GLU A 58 -6.76 7.44 17.28
C GLU A 58 -5.52 8.14 16.71
N GLN A 59 -4.70 7.44 15.92
CA GLN A 59 -3.51 8.02 15.32
C GLN A 59 -3.83 9.06 14.24
N ARG A 60 -4.94 8.90 13.51
CA ARG A 60 -5.42 9.90 12.54
C ARG A 60 -5.89 11.17 13.24
N LEU A 61 -6.63 11.02 14.34
CA LEU A 61 -7.09 12.14 15.16
C LEU A 61 -5.91 12.87 15.80
N ALA A 62 -4.89 12.14 16.28
CA ALA A 62 -3.67 12.74 16.82
C ALA A 62 -2.86 13.53 15.77
N ALA A 63 -2.92 13.12 14.50
CA ALA A 63 -2.26 13.81 13.40
C ALA A 63 -3.11 14.94 12.78
N PHE A 64 -4.33 15.18 13.28
CA PHE A 64 -5.23 16.21 12.76
C PHE A 64 -4.82 17.59 13.29
N ASP A 65 -4.29 18.41 12.39
CA ASP A 65 -4.04 19.85 12.61
C ASP A 65 -5.27 20.67 12.17
N PRO A 66 -6.00 21.34 13.09
CA PRO A 66 -7.18 22.13 12.76
C PRO A 66 -6.92 23.35 11.86
N GLU A 67 -5.73 23.94 11.88
CA GLU A 67 -5.41 25.10 11.04
C GLU A 67 -5.13 24.68 9.60
N LYS A 68 -4.55 23.48 9.41
CA LYS A 68 -4.26 22.91 8.09
C LYS A 68 -5.43 22.12 7.48
N HIS A 69 -6.20 21.42 8.31
CA HIS A 69 -7.23 20.46 7.87
C HIS A 69 -8.65 20.88 8.25
N GLY A 70 -8.83 21.95 9.02
CA GLY A 70 -10.13 22.49 9.35
C GLY A 70 -10.73 23.32 8.21
N GLY A 71 -11.99 23.71 8.40
CA GLY A 71 -12.76 24.49 7.43
C GLY A 71 -13.54 23.60 6.46
N GLU A 72 -14.82 23.88 6.31
CA GLU A 72 -15.61 23.27 5.24
C GLU A 72 -15.28 23.97 3.92
N VAL A 73 -14.62 23.28 3.01
CA VAL A 73 -14.34 23.80 1.66
C VAL A 73 -15.39 23.26 0.70
N ILE A 74 -16.45 24.04 0.48
CA ILE A 74 -17.42 23.76 -0.58
C ILE A 74 -16.90 24.37 -1.88
N ILE A 75 -16.10 23.61 -2.62
CA ILE A 75 -15.75 23.96 -4.00
C ILE A 75 -16.98 23.67 -4.86
N SER A 76 -17.83 24.67 -5.06
CA SER A 76 -18.96 24.60 -5.99
C SER A 76 -18.75 25.56 -7.15
N SER A 77 -19.06 25.10 -8.36
CA SER A 77 -19.31 25.98 -9.49
C SER A 77 -20.74 26.52 -9.39
N ARG A 78 -21.06 27.64 -10.06
CA ARG A 78 -22.45 28.07 -10.20
C ARG A 78 -23.26 26.92 -10.81
N VAL A 79 -24.32 26.53 -10.13
CA VAL A 79 -25.29 25.53 -10.56
C VAL A 79 -26.68 26.11 -10.29
N GLY A 80 -27.49 26.26 -11.34
CA GLY A 80 -28.82 26.87 -11.24
C GLY A 80 -29.06 27.99 -12.24
N ALA A 81 -30.19 28.69 -12.09
CA ALA A 81 -30.62 29.78 -12.97
C ALA A 81 -29.89 31.12 -12.70
N GLU A 82 -28.99 31.17 -11.72
CA GLU A 82 -28.20 32.38 -11.36
C GLU A 82 -26.90 32.56 -12.17
N VAL A 83 -26.80 31.93 -13.34
CA VAL A 83 -25.77 32.26 -14.33
C VAL A 83 -26.33 33.37 -15.23
N PHE A 84 -26.18 34.62 -14.80
CA PHE A 84 -26.34 35.82 -15.64
C PHE A 84 -25.07 36.66 -15.56
#